data_AF-A0A920M8U5-F1
#
_entry.id   AF-A0A920M8U5-F1
#
_cell.length_a   1.000
_cell.length_b   1.000
_cell.length_c   1.000
_cell.angle_alpha   90.00
_cell.angle_beta   90.00
_cell.angle_gamma   90.00
#
_symmetry.space_group_name_H-M   'P 1'
#
loop_
_entity.id
_entity.type
_entity.pdbx_description
1 polymer ?
#
loop_
_entity_poly.entity_id
_entity_poly.type
_entity_poly.pdbx_seq_one_letter_code
_entity_poly.pdbx_strand_id
1 'polypeptide(L)'
;MSPLTTKQKNSFDENGFLVLPDFFSIKECDSLMSRMATIIDAANDESSTIFSTTDRTHSQEDYFLTSGERYGFSMSNKARTQPLRSFL
;
A
#
# COMPACT_ATOMS: atom_id res chain seq x y z
N MET A 1 11.57 13.16 -15.64
CA MET A 1 11.13 13.81 -14.39
C MET A 1 11.80 15.17 -14.30
N SER A 2 11.03 16.24 -14.07
CA SER A 2 11.58 17.59 -13.96
C SER A 2 12.04 17.88 -12.52
N PRO A 3 13.12 18.65 -12.31
CA PRO A 3 13.56 19.01 -10.97
C PRO A 3 12.53 19.89 -10.24
N LEU A 4 12.47 19.77 -8.92
CA LEU A 4 11.60 20.60 -8.07
C LEU A 4 12.02 22.07 -8.13
N THR A 5 11.04 22.95 -8.28
CA THR A 5 11.25 24.41 -8.21
C THR A 5 11.57 24.85 -6.78
N THR A 6 12.21 26.01 -6.63
CA THR A 6 12.47 26.61 -5.31
C THR A 6 11.18 26.78 -4.49
N LYS A 7 10.08 27.19 -5.14
CA LYS A 7 8.79 27.34 -4.47
C LYS A 7 8.26 26.01 -3.91
N GLN A 8 8.40 24.93 -4.68
CA GLN A 8 7.99 23.59 -4.23
C GLN A 8 8.87 23.09 -3.06
N LYS A 9 10.17 23.37 -3.08
CA LYS A 9 11.07 23.05 -1.97
C LYS A 9 10.68 23.80 -0.69
N ASN A 10 10.49 25.12 -0.79
CA ASN A 10 10.06 25.91 0.36
C ASN A 10 8.70 25.45 0.92
N SER A 11 7.75 25.13 0.03
CA SER A 11 6.45 24.58 0.45
C SER A 11 6.59 23.24 1.16
N PHE A 12 7.49 22.36 0.71
CA PHE A 12 7.78 21.11 1.41
C PHE A 12 8.38 21.37 2.80
N ASP A 13 9.37 22.27 2.89
CA ASP A 13 10.03 22.60 4.16
C ASP A 13 9.05 23.21 5.19
N GLU A 14 8.09 24.03 4.73
CA GLU A 14 7.09 24.66 5.58
C GLU A 14 5.97 23.71 6.02
N ASN A 15 5.53 22.81 5.14
CA ASN A 15 4.31 22.00 5.36
C ASN A 15 4.59 20.54 5.73
N GLY A 16 5.82 20.05 5.55
CA GLY A 16 6.20 18.65 5.75
C GLY A 16 5.69 17.70 4.65
N PHE A 17 5.01 18.22 3.62
CA PHE A 17 4.56 17.47 2.45
C PHE A 17 4.49 18.38 1.21
N LEU A 18 4.42 17.76 0.03
CA LEU A 18 4.29 18.47 -1.24
C LEU A 18 3.35 17.69 -2.18
N VAL A 19 2.37 18.39 -2.76
CA VAL A 19 1.48 17.83 -3.79
C VAL A 19 2.10 18.09 -5.16
N LEU A 20 2.29 17.01 -5.93
CA LEU A 20 2.76 17.06 -7.32
C LEU A 20 1.64 16.57 -8.24
N PRO A 21 0.86 17.48 -8.86
CA PRO A 21 -0.15 17.10 -9.83
C PRO A 21 0.48 16.36 -11.01
N ASP A 22 -0.23 15.38 -11.54
CA ASP A 22 0.14 14.63 -12.76
C ASP A 22 1.57 14.04 -12.71
N PHE A 23 2.04 13.68 -11.51
CA PHE A 23 3.38 13.12 -11.32
C PHE A 23 3.58 11.80 -12.08
N PHE A 24 2.51 10.99 -12.12
CA PHE A 24 2.39 9.84 -13.00
C PHE A 24 1.30 10.11 -14.02
N SER A 25 1.52 9.64 -15.25
CA SER A 25 0.49 9.62 -16.27
C SER A 25 -0.61 8.61 -15.92
N ILE A 26 -1.81 8.80 -16.50
CA ILE A 26 -2.93 7.87 -16.33
C ILE A 26 -2.53 6.44 -16.73
N LYS A 27 -1.73 6.28 -17.79
CA LYS A 27 -1.25 4.97 -18.25
C LYS A 27 -0.33 4.28 -17.23
N GLU A 28 0.51 5.04 -16.54
CA GLU A 28 1.38 4.50 -15.48
C GLU A 28 0.55 4.06 -14.27
N CYS A 29 -0.46 4.85 -13.90
CA CYS A 29 -1.43 4.48 -12.86
C CYS A 29 -2.19 3.20 -13.23
N ASP A 30 -2.70 3.11 -14.46
CA ASP A 30 -3.44 1.94 -14.95
C ASP A 30 -2.55 0.69 -14.97
N SER A 31 -1.30 0.83 -15.40
CA SER A 31 -0.33 -0.28 -15.42
C SER A 31 -0.02 -0.78 -14.01
N LEU A 32 0.16 0.13 -13.05
CA LEU A 32 0.38 -0.22 -11.65
C LEU A 32 -0.84 -0.95 -11.06
N MET A 33 -2.04 -0.44 -11.30
CA MET A 33 -3.30 -1.07 -10.84
C MET A 33 -3.47 -2.47 -11.42
N SER A 34 -3.26 -2.63 -12.73
CA SER A 34 -3.36 -3.93 -13.40
C SER A 34 -2.36 -4.94 -12.85
N ARG A 35 -1.11 -4.52 -12.62
CA ARG A 35 -0.08 -5.38 -12.03
C ARG A 35 -0.43 -5.79 -10.61
N MET A 36 -0.97 -4.87 -9.80
CA MET A 36 -1.37 -5.17 -8.44
C MET A 36 -2.53 -6.17 -8.39
N ALA A 37 -3.50 -6.07 -9.31
CA ALA A 37 -4.58 -7.06 -9.43
C ALA A 37 -4.03 -8.47 -9.67
N THR A 38 -3.07 -8.64 -10.60
CA THR A 38 -2.41 -9.94 -10.82
C THR A 38 -1.68 -10.46 -9.58
N ILE A 39 -1.03 -9.58 -8.83
CA ILE A 39 -0.31 -9.95 -7.59
C ILE A 39 -1.29 -10.42 -6.51
N ILE A 40 -2.43 -9.74 -6.38
CA ILE A 40 -3.51 -10.11 -5.44
C ILE A 40 -4.15 -11.44 -5.86
N ASP A 41 -4.46 -11.63 -7.14
CA ASP A 41 -5.06 -12.88 -7.64
C ASP A 41 -4.12 -14.09 -7.43
N ALA A 42 -2.81 -13.86 -7.48
CA ALA A 42 -1.80 -14.88 -7.20
C ALA A 42 -1.53 -15.09 -5.69
N ALA A 43 -2.10 -14.27 -4.81
CA ALA A 43 -1.92 -14.38 -3.37
C ALA A 43 -2.70 -15.59 -2.83
N ASN A 44 -2.00 -16.54 -2.20
CA ASN A 44 -2.65 -17.67 -1.54
C ASN A 44 -2.97 -17.32 -0.07
N ASP A 45 -4.13 -17.77 0.42
CA ASP A 45 -4.71 -17.39 1.73
C ASP A 45 -3.77 -17.72 2.92
N GLU A 46 -2.95 -18.77 2.77
CA GLU A 46 -1.89 -19.23 3.70
C GLU A 46 -0.79 -18.18 3.97
N SER A 47 -0.65 -17.15 3.13
CA SER A 47 0.40 -16.13 3.24
C SER A 47 -0.08 -14.78 3.81
N SER A 48 -1.36 -14.68 4.17
CA SER A 48 -1.97 -13.46 4.68
C SER A 48 -1.88 -13.39 6.21
N THR A 49 -1.27 -12.32 6.73
CA THR A 49 -1.25 -12.05 8.18
C THR A 49 -2.30 -10.99 8.50
N ILE A 50 -3.13 -11.24 9.51
CA ILE A 50 -4.14 -10.28 9.97
C ILE A 50 -3.45 -9.28 10.88
N PHE A 51 -3.64 -7.98 10.61
CA PHE A 51 -3.18 -6.90 11.46
C PHE A 51 -4.33 -6.40 12.34
N SER A 52 -4.14 -6.48 13.67
CA SER A 52 -5.08 -5.99 14.68
C SER A 52 -4.33 -5.05 15.64
N THR A 53 -4.88 -3.88 15.91
CA THR A 53 -4.32 -2.93 16.91
C THR A 53 -4.74 -3.28 18.35
N THR A 54 -5.60 -4.28 18.53
CA THR A 54 -6.11 -4.74 19.84
C THR A 54 -5.62 -6.12 20.24
N ASP A 55 -5.23 -6.98 19.29
CA ASP A 55 -4.79 -8.35 19.57
C ASP A 55 -3.29 -8.50 19.32
N ARG A 56 -2.52 -8.77 20.38
CA ARG A 56 -1.08 -9.02 20.29
C ARG A 56 -0.82 -10.52 20.26
N THR A 57 -0.77 -11.10 19.06
CA THR A 57 -0.24 -12.45 18.88
C THR A 57 1.18 -12.35 18.31
N HIS A 58 2.14 -12.92 19.02
CA HIS A 58 3.58 -12.78 18.75
C HIS A 58 4.01 -13.09 17.30
N SER A 59 3.31 -13.98 16.60
CA SER A 59 3.63 -14.32 15.21
C SER A 59 3.26 -13.24 14.18
N GLN A 60 2.36 -12.30 14.53
CA GLN A 60 1.97 -11.19 13.65
C GLN A 60 2.99 -10.05 13.68
N GLU A 61 3.66 -9.84 14.82
CA GLU A 61 4.71 -8.84 14.99
C GLU A 61 5.96 -9.19 14.18
N ASP A 62 6.41 -10.45 14.20
CA ASP A 62 7.60 -10.89 13.47
C ASP A 62 7.43 -10.77 11.94
N TYR A 63 6.24 -11.09 11.41
CA TYR A 63 5.95 -10.91 9.98
C TYR A 63 6.02 -9.44 9.57
N PHE A 64 5.40 -8.55 10.36
CA PHE A 64 5.39 -7.10 10.08
C PHE A 64 6.79 -6.49 10.18
N LEU A 65 7.58 -6.89 11.17
CA LEU A 65 8.94 -6.38 11.36
C LEU A 65 9.91 -6.87 10.27
N THR A 66 9.68 -8.04 9.69
CA THR A 66 10.55 -8.62 8.65
C THR A 66 10.05 -8.39 7.23
N SER A 67 8.84 -7.85 7.03
CA SER A 67 8.28 -7.58 5.69
C SER A 67 8.91 -6.37 4.97
N GLY A 68 9.83 -5.64 5.61
CA GLY A 68 10.52 -4.51 4.97
C GLY A 68 11.30 -4.87 3.69
N GLU A 69 11.73 -6.13 3.58
CA GLU A 69 12.47 -6.67 2.43
C GLU A 69 11.66 -7.69 1.60
N ARG A 70 10.42 -7.99 2.01
CA ARG A 70 9.60 -9.06 1.42
C ARG A 70 8.23 -8.53 1.02
N TYR A 71 7.79 -8.87 -0.19
CA TYR A 71 6.40 -8.64 -0.58
C TYR A 71 5.48 -9.57 0.21
N GLY A 72 4.61 -8.98 1.03
CA GLY A 72 3.70 -9.69 1.92
C GLY A 72 2.35 -8.97 2.01
N PHE A 73 1.28 -9.71 2.29
CA PHE A 73 -0.08 -9.17 2.41
C PHE A 73 -0.45 -8.95 3.87
N SER A 74 -0.75 -7.70 4.22
CA SER A 74 -1.29 -7.32 5.52
C SER A 74 -2.78 -7.03 5.39
N MET A 75 -3.62 -7.84 6.03
CA MET A 75 -5.08 -7.70 5.97
C MET A 75 -5.62 -7.10 7.27
N SER A 76 -6.55 -6.14 7.19
CA SER A 76 -7.25 -5.66 8.40
C SER A 76 -8.30 -6.66 8.87
N ASN A 77 -8.48 -6.79 10.20
CA ASN A 77 -9.46 -7.71 10.80
C ASN A 77 -10.91 -7.49 10.29
N LYS A 78 -11.28 -6.25 9.94
CA LYS A 78 -12.61 -5.93 9.36
C LYS A 78 -12.81 -6.46 7.94
N ALA A 79 -11.73 -6.61 7.15
CA ALA A 79 -11.80 -7.04 5.75
C ALA A 79 -12.07 -8.56 5.63
N ARG A 80 -11.59 -9.38 6.57
CA ARG A 80 -11.83 -10.84 6.57
C ARG A 80 -13.30 -11.20 6.81
N THR A 81 -14.03 -10.36 7.54
CA THR A 81 -15.46 -10.58 7.86
C THR A 81 -16.44 -10.07 6.80
N GLN A 82 -15.96 -9.38 5.76
CA GLN A 82 -16.83 -8.96 4.65
C GLN A 82 -16.60 -9.88 3.45
N PRO A 83 -17.66 -10.48 2.85
CA PRO A 83 -17.50 -11.12 1.56
C PRO A 83 -17.00 -10.08 0.56
N LEU A 84 -15.99 -10.45 -0.25
CA LEU A 84 -15.49 -9.66 -1.36
C LEU A 84 -16.68 -9.20 -2.21
N ARG A 85 -17.11 -7.95 -2.03
CA ARG A 85 -18.14 -7.34 -2.87
C ARG A 85 -17.51 -7.20 -4.25
N SER A 86 -18.01 -7.97 -5.22
CA SER A 86 -17.78 -7.74 -6.63
C SER A 86 -18.20 -6.31 -6.93
N PHE A 87 -17.23 -5.43 -7.22
CA PHE A 87 -17.50 -4.16 -7.85
C PHE A 87 -17.73 -4.43 -9.33
N LEU A 88 -18.99 -4.73 -9.67
CA LEU A 88 -19.58 -4.51 -10.99
C LEU A 88 -20.73 -3.52 -10.81
#